data_AF-A0A9D7CB95-F1
#
_entry.id   AF-A0A9D7CB95-F1
#
_cell.length_a   1.000
_cell.length_b   1.000
_cell.length_c   1.000
_cell.angle_alpha   90.00
_cell.angle_beta   90.00
_cell.angle_gamma   90.00
#
_symmetry.space_group_name_H-M   'P 1'
#
loop_
_entity.id
_entity.type
_entity.pdbx_description
1 polymer ?
#
loop_
_entity_poly.entity_id
_entity_poly.type
_entity_poly.pdbx_seq_one_letter_code
_entity_poly.pdbx_strand_id
1 'polypeptide(L)'
;MSVFLFLLGLALVAYLGYTTYMATVMKWEDEQSVGLGYYGLSLAERHAFKARLRTHARRLRPILALNSKLTKLDFARSRIQYKGVSGPTGSCSVETFKAAAEYAPRPEDVFVVTQMKCGTTWMQHVVYEVLMRGQGNLVETGTAMYALSPWIEGRKSVPLDQAPLVGSERPSRIIKTHMPASLCPYDERARYVYVARHPVSCFASCIDFVDTNVGGMAPDIPAFEKWYTTSDLMWWGTWTDHVKGWWSRAQSSPNVLFVYFEDMKRDLGAVVVKVADFLGVAPLSDAELAAVVHKCSFAYMQEHQDMFEMHPPHVLQTNAELFVSGAADRYKNVPADVRGRVAAWVVKEMEGSGFPMGEVYPDVMGPQASGV
;
A
#
# COMPACT_ATOMS: atom_id res chain seq x y z
N MET A 1 12.99 46.39 -25.81
CA MET A 1 13.77 45.13 -25.79
C MET A 1 14.52 44.91 -24.47
N SER A 2 15.14 45.94 -23.86
CA SER A 2 15.94 45.83 -22.62
C SER A 2 15.18 45.36 -21.36
N VAL A 3 14.00 45.93 -21.05
CA VAL A 3 13.23 45.57 -19.83
C VAL A 3 12.68 44.15 -19.90
N PHE A 4 12.22 43.70 -21.05
CA PHE A 4 11.69 42.34 -21.24
C PHE A 4 12.77 41.28 -21.02
N LEU A 5 13.95 41.45 -21.63
CA LEU A 5 15.08 40.54 -21.44
C LEU A 5 15.58 40.53 -20.00
N PHE A 6 15.56 41.68 -19.32
CA PHE A 6 15.90 41.78 -17.90
C PHE A 6 14.90 41.02 -17.01
N LEU A 7 13.59 41.21 -17.22
CA LEU A 7 12.54 40.48 -16.49
C LEU A 7 12.59 38.97 -16.77
N LEU A 8 12.88 38.57 -18.00
CA LEU A 8 13.09 37.17 -18.37
C LEU A 8 14.30 36.57 -17.65
N GLY A 9 15.40 37.33 -17.57
CA GLY A 9 16.59 36.95 -16.81
C GLY A 9 16.29 36.74 -15.32
N LEU A 10 15.56 37.67 -14.69
CA LEU A 10 15.14 37.53 -13.29
C LEU A 10 14.24 36.31 -13.08
N ALA A 11 13.29 36.06 -13.99
CA ALA A 11 12.41 34.89 -13.93
C ALA A 11 13.20 33.58 -14.05
N LEU A 12 14.20 33.52 -14.93
CA LEU A 12 15.08 32.36 -15.08
C LEU A 12 15.94 32.13 -13.83
N VAL A 13 16.54 33.18 -13.27
CA VAL A 13 17.32 33.09 -12.02
C VAL A 13 16.44 32.59 -10.87
N ALA A 14 15.23 33.14 -10.73
CA ALA A 14 14.28 32.69 -9.72
C ALA A 14 13.90 31.21 -9.94
N TYR A 15 13.60 30.80 -11.17
CA TYR A 15 13.27 29.41 -11.50
C TYR A 15 14.41 28.44 -11.16
N LEU A 16 15.65 28.77 -11.54
CA LEU A 16 16.83 27.97 -11.21
C LEU A 16 17.06 27.90 -9.70
N GLY A 17 16.87 29.01 -8.98
CA GLY A 17 16.93 29.07 -7.52
C GLY A 17 15.90 28.17 -6.85
N TYR A 18 14.64 28.23 -7.28
CA TYR A 18 13.57 27.35 -6.79
C TYR A 18 13.82 25.89 -7.12
N THR A 19 14.30 25.58 -8.32
CA THR A 19 14.60 24.21 -8.75
C THR A 19 15.74 23.62 -7.93
N THR A 20 16.81 24.40 -7.72
CA THR A 20 17.92 24.01 -6.85
C THR A 20 17.46 23.82 -5.41
N TYR A 21 16.63 24.72 -4.89
CA TYR A 21 16.07 24.58 -3.55
C TYR A 21 15.19 23.32 -3.42
N MET A 22 14.35 23.05 -4.41
CA MET A 22 13.52 21.84 -4.46
C MET A 22 14.37 20.58 -4.44
N ALA A 23 15.41 20.51 -5.28
CA ALA A 23 16.33 19.38 -5.32
C ALA A 23 17.04 19.17 -3.97
N THR A 24 17.51 20.24 -3.33
CA THR A 24 18.13 20.19 -2.00
C THR A 24 17.16 19.70 -0.94
N VAL A 25 15.90 20.17 -0.94
CA VAL A 25 14.88 19.72 0.00
C VAL A 25 14.52 18.25 -0.23
N MET A 26 14.33 17.82 -1.47
CA MET A 26 14.02 16.42 -1.80
C MET A 26 15.16 15.50 -1.38
N LYS A 27 16.42 15.91 -1.60
CA LYS A 27 17.59 15.17 -1.13
C LYS A 27 17.64 15.07 0.40
N TRP A 28 17.47 16.20 1.09
CA TRP A 28 17.42 16.22 2.55
C TRP A 28 16.32 15.32 3.10
N GLU A 29 15.11 15.42 2.54
CA GLU A 29 13.99 14.57 2.93
C GLU A 29 14.29 13.09 2.70
N ASP A 30 14.89 12.73 1.56
CA ASP A 30 15.31 11.37 1.24
C ASP A 30 16.28 10.82 2.30
N GLU A 31 17.32 11.57 2.64
CA GLU A 31 18.32 11.19 3.65
C GLU A 31 17.73 10.99 5.05
N GLN A 32 16.68 11.74 5.41
CA GLN A 32 16.02 11.62 6.72
C GLN A 32 14.94 10.53 6.77
N SER A 33 14.57 9.94 5.64
CA SER A 33 13.35 9.13 5.52
C SER A 33 13.57 7.63 5.28
N VAL A 34 14.80 7.14 5.43
CA VAL A 34 15.15 5.74 5.18
C VAL A 34 15.09 4.89 6.45
N GLY A 35 14.30 3.82 6.42
CA GLY A 35 14.28 2.78 7.45
C GLY A 35 14.08 3.34 8.86
N LEU A 36 14.87 2.85 9.82
CA LEU A 36 14.77 3.30 11.21
C LEU A 36 15.17 4.78 11.40
N GLY A 37 15.80 5.43 10.42
CA GLY A 37 16.07 6.87 10.45
C GLY A 37 14.80 7.73 10.51
N TYR A 38 13.66 7.21 10.03
CA TYR A 38 12.34 7.80 10.24
C TYR A 38 11.45 6.95 11.13
N TYR A 39 11.34 5.65 10.84
CA TYR A 39 10.39 4.76 11.51
C TYR A 39 10.79 4.39 12.95
N GLY A 40 12.07 4.58 13.30
CA GLY A 40 12.58 4.40 14.67
C GLY A 40 12.53 5.69 15.51
N LEU A 41 12.16 6.83 14.92
CA LEU A 41 12.00 8.08 15.65
C LEU A 41 10.77 8.02 16.56
N SER A 42 10.86 8.70 17.71
CA SER A 42 9.70 8.93 18.56
C SER A 42 8.61 9.69 17.80
N LEU A 43 7.36 9.58 18.26
CA LEU A 43 6.24 10.31 17.65
C LEU A 43 6.49 11.83 17.62
N ALA A 44 7.07 12.39 18.68
CA ALA A 44 7.40 13.81 18.76
C ALA A 44 8.44 14.23 17.71
N GLU A 45 9.47 13.43 17.48
CA GLU A 45 10.48 13.68 16.44
C GLU A 45 9.89 13.57 15.03
N ARG A 46 9.02 12.58 14.78
CA ARG A 46 8.28 12.47 13.51
C ARG A 46 7.38 13.68 13.27
N HIS A 47 6.69 14.17 14.30
CA HIS A 47 5.90 15.41 14.22
C HIS A 47 6.75 16.63 13.91
N ALA A 48 7.93 16.76 14.55
CA ALA A 48 8.88 17.84 14.28
C ALA A 48 9.39 17.79 12.84
N PHE A 49 9.73 16.59 12.34
CA PHE A 49 10.10 16.37 10.94
C PHE A 49 8.99 16.83 9.97
N LYS A 50 7.75 16.37 10.19
CA LYS A 50 6.58 16.78 9.39
C LYS A 50 6.32 18.29 9.43
N ALA A 51 6.56 18.96 10.56
CA ALA A 51 6.42 20.41 10.69
C ALA A 51 7.47 21.16 9.85
N ARG A 52 8.72 20.70 9.86
CA ARG A 52 9.79 21.24 9.01
C ARG A 52 9.48 20.99 7.53
N LEU A 53 9.04 19.79 7.19
CA LEU A 53 8.63 19.43 5.82
C LEU A 53 7.49 20.31 5.31
N ARG A 54 6.46 20.56 6.13
CA ARG A 54 5.37 21.52 5.81
C ARG A 54 5.89 22.92 5.53
N THR A 55 6.92 23.38 6.24
CA THR A 55 7.55 24.67 6.01
C THR A 55 8.26 24.73 4.65
N HIS A 56 9.00 23.68 4.30
CA HIS A 56 9.61 23.55 2.99
C HIS A 56 8.56 23.48 1.87
N ALA A 57 7.53 22.65 2.02
CA ALA A 57 6.45 22.51 1.05
C ALA A 57 5.73 23.85 0.81
N ARG A 58 5.45 24.64 1.86
CA ARG A 58 4.88 26.00 1.72
C ARG A 58 5.74 26.91 0.86
N ARG A 59 7.07 26.86 1.02
CA ARG A 59 8.01 27.65 0.21
C ARG A 59 8.06 27.14 -1.23
N LEU A 60 7.92 25.84 -1.45
CA LEU A 60 7.93 25.21 -2.77
C LEU A 60 6.60 25.30 -3.53
N ARG A 61 5.51 25.75 -2.89
CA ARG A 61 4.18 25.85 -3.53
C ARG A 61 4.17 26.48 -4.93
N PRO A 62 4.86 27.62 -5.20
CA PRO A 62 4.81 28.24 -6.53
C PRO A 62 5.37 27.33 -7.63
N ILE A 63 6.53 26.70 -7.39
CA ILE A 63 7.16 25.81 -8.37
C ILE A 63 6.41 24.49 -8.50
N LEU A 64 5.88 23.93 -7.41
CA LEU A 64 5.05 22.72 -7.45
C LEU A 64 3.76 22.94 -8.25
N ALA A 65 3.10 24.10 -8.06
CA ALA A 65 1.90 24.47 -8.81
C ALA A 65 2.18 24.75 -10.30
N LEU A 66 3.38 25.23 -10.64
CA LEU A 66 3.80 25.35 -12.03
C LEU A 66 4.06 23.97 -12.64
N ASN A 67 4.82 23.12 -11.95
CA ASN A 67 5.17 21.78 -12.41
C ASN A 67 3.91 20.91 -12.61
N SER A 68 2.90 21.02 -11.76
CA SER A 68 1.65 20.25 -11.90
C SER A 68 0.80 20.60 -13.13
N LYS A 69 1.04 21.77 -13.72
CA LYS A 69 0.43 22.19 -15.00
C LYS A 69 1.21 21.73 -16.22
N LEU A 70 2.52 21.53 -16.07
CA LEU A 70 3.43 21.19 -17.17
C LEU A 70 3.69 19.69 -17.29
N THR A 71 3.56 18.97 -16.17
CA THR A 71 3.96 17.57 -16.07
C THR A 71 2.86 16.77 -15.40
N LYS A 72 2.56 15.62 -15.97
CA LYS A 72 1.76 14.56 -15.35
C LYS A 72 2.63 13.33 -15.19
N LEU A 73 2.30 12.49 -14.20
CA LEU A 73 2.91 11.18 -14.07
C LEU A 73 2.67 10.38 -15.36
N ASP A 74 3.71 9.75 -15.88
CA ASP A 74 3.61 8.82 -16.99
C ASP A 74 3.97 7.44 -16.43
N PHE A 75 2.98 6.57 -16.27
CA PHE A 75 3.18 5.23 -15.71
C PHE A 75 4.19 4.39 -16.50
N ALA A 76 4.29 4.59 -17.82
CA ALA A 76 5.27 3.88 -18.61
C ALA A 76 6.68 4.41 -18.33
N ARG A 77 6.88 5.73 -18.25
CA ARG A 77 8.21 6.29 -17.96
C ARG A 77 8.63 6.14 -16.50
N SER A 78 7.67 6.11 -15.58
CA SER A 78 7.89 6.06 -14.13
C SER A 78 7.70 4.65 -13.55
N ARG A 79 8.23 3.64 -14.24
CA ARG A 79 8.26 2.26 -13.75
C ARG A 79 9.65 1.63 -13.83
N ILE A 80 9.95 0.78 -12.86
CA ILE A 80 10.96 -0.27 -13.00
C ILE A 80 10.29 -1.53 -13.53
N GLN A 81 11.08 -2.45 -14.11
CA GLN A 81 10.64 -3.80 -14.42
C GLN A 81 11.64 -4.83 -13.92
N TYR A 82 11.14 -5.93 -13.35
CA TYR A 82 11.94 -7.08 -12.97
C TYR A 82 11.12 -8.36 -13.19
N LYS A 83 11.67 -9.29 -13.99
CA LYS A 83 11.00 -10.55 -14.37
C LYS A 83 9.54 -10.38 -14.84
N GLY A 84 9.27 -9.33 -15.63
CA GLY A 84 7.94 -9.02 -16.16
C GLY A 84 6.98 -8.35 -15.18
N VAL A 85 7.41 -8.03 -13.95
CA VAL A 85 6.61 -7.33 -12.95
C VAL A 85 7.07 -5.87 -12.87
N SER A 86 6.13 -4.94 -12.99
CA SER A 86 6.38 -3.50 -12.89
C SER A 86 6.34 -3.00 -11.45
N GLY A 87 7.04 -1.92 -11.14
CA GLY A 87 7.01 -1.27 -9.82
C GLY A 87 7.25 0.24 -9.91
N PRO A 88 6.83 1.03 -8.90
CA PRO A 88 7.00 2.48 -8.91
C PRO A 88 8.47 2.86 -8.69
N THR A 89 9.04 3.69 -9.57
CA THR A 89 10.45 4.14 -9.45
C THR A 89 10.73 4.92 -8.17
N GLY A 90 9.72 5.63 -7.65
CA GLY A 90 9.85 6.44 -6.43
C GLY A 90 9.95 5.62 -5.13
N SER A 91 9.53 4.36 -5.15
CA SER A 91 9.49 3.53 -3.92
C SER A 91 10.22 2.20 -4.06
N CYS A 92 10.52 1.76 -5.27
CA CYS A 92 11.14 0.47 -5.57
C CYS A 92 12.29 0.62 -6.57
N SER A 93 13.21 -0.33 -6.57
CA SER A 93 14.29 -0.44 -7.56
C SER A 93 14.37 -1.88 -8.07
N VAL A 94 15.10 -2.09 -9.17
CA VAL A 94 15.34 -3.46 -9.67
C VAL A 94 16.08 -4.27 -8.61
N GLU A 95 16.99 -3.63 -7.88
CA GLU A 95 17.75 -4.24 -6.78
C GLU A 95 16.84 -4.63 -5.60
N THR A 96 15.88 -3.78 -5.19
CA THR A 96 14.96 -4.13 -4.10
C THR A 96 14.00 -5.25 -4.52
N PHE A 97 13.53 -5.26 -5.77
CA PHE A 97 12.72 -6.35 -6.31
C PHE A 97 13.52 -7.66 -6.37
N LYS A 98 14.77 -7.59 -6.82
CA LYS A 98 15.67 -8.75 -6.85
C LYS A 98 15.90 -9.31 -5.45
N ALA A 99 16.30 -8.45 -4.50
CA ALA A 99 16.55 -8.84 -3.12
C ALA A 99 15.32 -9.45 -2.46
N ALA A 100 14.14 -8.88 -2.69
CA ALA A 100 12.89 -9.42 -2.17
C ALA A 100 12.53 -10.79 -2.77
N ALA A 101 12.70 -10.96 -4.09
CA ALA A 101 12.43 -12.24 -4.75
C ALA A 101 13.43 -13.35 -4.39
N GLU A 102 14.67 -12.98 -4.00
CA GLU A 102 15.74 -13.90 -3.59
C GLU A 102 15.77 -14.13 -2.07
N TYR A 103 14.93 -13.44 -1.31
CA TYR A 103 14.83 -13.63 0.13
C TYR A 103 14.43 -15.07 0.45
N ALA A 104 15.16 -15.72 1.37
CA ALA A 104 14.82 -17.05 1.87
C ALA A 104 13.88 -16.90 3.09
N PRO A 105 12.58 -17.21 2.96
CA PRO A 105 11.66 -17.09 4.08
C PRO A 105 12.04 -18.01 5.24
N ARG A 106 11.76 -17.56 6.45
CA ARG A 106 12.00 -18.34 7.68
C ARG A 106 10.69 -18.82 8.29
N PRO A 107 10.71 -19.88 9.11
CA PRO A 107 9.49 -20.43 9.73
C PRO A 107 8.68 -19.41 10.57
N GLU A 108 9.36 -18.44 11.16
CA GLU A 108 8.77 -17.33 11.93
C GLU A 108 8.18 -16.20 11.05
N ASP A 109 8.33 -16.26 9.73
CA ASP A 109 7.86 -15.19 8.85
C ASP A 109 6.36 -15.30 8.58
N VAL A 110 5.69 -14.16 8.70
CA VAL A 110 4.30 -13.96 8.34
C VAL A 110 4.22 -12.87 7.29
N PHE A 111 4.02 -13.26 6.04
CA PHE A 111 3.84 -12.34 4.93
C PHE A 111 2.40 -11.84 4.89
N VAL A 112 2.22 -10.52 4.96
CA VAL A 112 0.97 -9.85 4.62
C VAL A 112 1.07 -9.38 3.17
N VAL A 113 0.35 -10.08 2.31
CA VAL A 113 0.43 -9.92 0.86
C VAL A 113 -0.87 -9.32 0.36
N THR A 114 -0.78 -8.27 -0.47
CA THR A 114 -1.96 -7.71 -1.13
C THR A 114 -1.55 -7.16 -2.48
N GLN A 115 -2.45 -7.13 -3.47
CA GLN A 115 -2.31 -6.08 -4.47
C GLN A 115 -2.47 -4.72 -3.75
N MET A 116 -1.76 -3.68 -4.20
CA MET A 116 -1.83 -2.36 -3.59
C MET A 116 -3.29 -1.94 -3.38
N LYS A 117 -3.53 -1.26 -2.25
CA LYS A 117 -4.84 -0.71 -1.88
C LYS A 117 -5.95 -1.74 -1.62
N CYS A 118 -5.58 -3.00 -1.37
CA CYS A 118 -6.52 -4.06 -0.98
C CYS A 118 -6.60 -4.33 0.54
N GLY A 119 -6.03 -3.46 1.38
CA GLY A 119 -6.15 -3.58 2.85
C GLY A 119 -4.87 -3.98 3.59
N THR A 120 -3.68 -3.80 2.99
CA THR A 120 -2.38 -4.14 3.60
C THR A 120 -2.23 -3.65 5.02
N THR A 121 -2.40 -2.34 5.24
CA THR A 121 -2.19 -1.71 6.54
C THR A 121 -3.12 -2.27 7.61
N TRP A 122 -4.36 -2.56 7.22
CA TRP A 122 -5.34 -3.13 8.12
C TRP A 122 -4.96 -4.56 8.51
N MET A 123 -4.58 -5.39 7.55
CA MET A 123 -4.19 -6.77 7.83
C MET A 123 -2.84 -6.87 8.58
N GLN A 124 -1.88 -5.98 8.32
CA GLN A 124 -0.66 -5.89 9.13
C GLN A 124 -0.99 -5.61 10.60
N HIS A 125 -1.93 -4.70 10.85
CA HIS A 125 -2.35 -4.40 12.20
C HIS A 125 -3.14 -5.55 12.84
N VAL A 126 -4.01 -6.23 12.09
CA VAL A 126 -4.69 -7.45 12.56
C VAL A 126 -3.69 -8.54 12.96
N VAL A 127 -2.71 -8.83 12.11
CA VAL A 127 -1.66 -9.82 12.41
C VAL A 127 -0.87 -9.39 13.65
N TYR A 128 -0.48 -8.12 13.74
CA TYR A 128 0.24 -7.59 14.91
C TYR A 128 -0.58 -7.75 16.20
N GLU A 129 -1.84 -7.33 16.22
CA GLU A 129 -2.68 -7.42 17.42
C GLU A 129 -3.02 -8.87 17.78
N VAL A 130 -3.19 -9.77 16.80
CA VAL A 130 -3.36 -11.20 17.05
C VAL A 130 -2.12 -11.80 17.73
N LEU A 131 -0.92 -11.51 17.21
CA LEU A 131 0.33 -11.99 17.80
C LEU A 131 0.57 -11.41 19.20
N MET A 132 0.10 -10.18 19.45
CA MET A 132 0.15 -9.51 20.75
C MET A 132 -1.05 -9.82 21.64
N ARG A 133 -1.97 -10.69 21.20
CA ARG A 133 -3.21 -11.05 21.92
C ARG A 133 -4.03 -9.83 22.38
N GLY A 134 -4.14 -8.82 21.53
CA GLY A 134 -4.84 -7.55 21.80
C GLY A 134 -4.08 -6.59 22.73
N GLN A 135 -2.85 -6.93 23.14
CA GLN A 135 -2.00 -6.14 24.02
C GLN A 135 -0.95 -5.32 23.25
N GLY A 136 -1.17 -5.07 21.95
CA GLY A 136 -0.30 -4.20 21.17
C GLY A 136 -0.24 -2.79 21.75
N ASN A 137 0.92 -2.14 21.65
CA ASN A 137 1.24 -0.90 22.37
C ASN A 137 1.82 0.20 21.46
N LEU A 138 1.41 0.21 20.18
CA LEU A 138 1.94 1.14 19.19
C LEU A 138 1.74 2.60 19.59
N VAL A 139 0.56 2.92 20.13
CA VAL A 139 0.18 4.29 20.50
C VAL A 139 0.97 4.75 21.72
N GLU A 140 1.07 3.89 22.74
CA GLU A 140 1.76 4.15 23.99
C GLU A 140 3.27 4.35 23.78
N THR A 141 3.85 3.57 22.88
CA THR A 141 5.29 3.66 22.55
C THR A 141 5.59 4.66 21.44
N GLY A 142 4.58 5.11 20.69
CA GLY A 142 4.75 5.90 19.47
C GLY A 142 5.40 5.12 18.31
N THR A 143 5.43 3.79 18.39
CA THR A 143 6.09 2.92 17.41
C THR A 143 5.32 2.89 16.11
N ALA A 144 6.00 3.14 14.99
CA ALA A 144 5.39 3.00 13.67
C ALA A 144 5.19 1.52 13.32
N MET A 145 4.00 1.16 12.83
CA MET A 145 3.69 -0.17 12.28
C MET A 145 4.74 -0.62 11.26
N TYR A 146 5.24 0.31 10.45
CA TYR A 146 6.23 0.03 9.42
C TYR A 146 7.62 -0.34 9.96
N ALA A 147 7.91 -0.01 11.24
CA ALA A 147 9.11 -0.50 11.93
C ALA A 147 8.99 -1.97 12.31
N LEU A 148 7.76 -2.42 12.63
CA LEU A 148 7.46 -3.80 13.03
C LEU A 148 7.12 -4.69 11.84
N SER A 149 6.58 -4.09 10.77
CA SER A 149 6.18 -4.79 9.56
C SER A 149 6.75 -4.13 8.31
N PRO A 150 8.03 -4.40 8.00
CA PRO A 150 8.71 -3.76 6.88
C PRO A 150 8.21 -4.27 5.53
N TRP A 151 8.39 -3.43 4.51
CA TRP A 151 8.06 -3.73 3.12
C TRP A 151 9.28 -4.27 2.38
N ILE A 152 9.27 -5.58 2.09
CA ILE A 152 10.47 -6.29 1.62
C ILE A 152 11.05 -5.75 0.30
N GLU A 153 10.21 -5.26 -0.61
CA GLU A 153 10.66 -4.70 -1.90
C GLU A 153 10.75 -3.16 -1.95
N GLY A 154 10.64 -2.47 -0.81
CA GLY A 154 10.68 -1.01 -0.72
C GLY A 154 12.07 -0.42 -0.47
N ARG A 155 12.46 0.64 -1.20
CA ARG A 155 13.75 1.35 -1.06
C ARG A 155 13.98 1.94 0.33
N LYS A 156 12.94 2.54 0.91
CA LYS A 156 13.00 3.25 2.21
C LYS A 156 12.53 2.40 3.38
N SER A 157 12.36 1.09 3.17
CA SER A 157 11.86 0.20 4.20
C SER A 157 12.87 0.02 5.32
N VAL A 158 12.38 -0.36 6.50
CA VAL A 158 13.24 -0.96 7.52
C VAL A 158 13.83 -2.26 6.95
N PRO A 159 15.15 -2.47 7.04
CA PRO A 159 15.78 -3.72 6.66
C PRO A 159 15.19 -4.91 7.44
N LEU A 160 14.96 -6.05 6.77
CA LEU A 160 14.31 -7.22 7.40
C LEU A 160 15.13 -7.86 8.53
N ASP A 161 16.44 -7.67 8.55
CA ASP A 161 17.34 -8.11 9.63
C ASP A 161 17.19 -7.25 10.90
N GLN A 162 16.64 -6.04 10.77
CA GLN A 162 16.30 -5.14 11.88
C GLN A 162 14.84 -5.26 12.31
N ALA A 163 14.02 -6.06 11.61
CA ALA A 163 12.63 -6.29 11.95
C ALA A 163 12.53 -7.10 13.25
N PRO A 164 11.77 -6.65 14.26
CA PRO A 164 11.63 -7.39 15.51
C PRO A 164 10.75 -8.63 15.33
N LEU A 165 10.92 -9.59 16.23
CA LEU A 165 9.93 -10.64 16.46
C LEU A 165 8.79 -10.06 17.30
N VAL A 166 7.56 -10.28 16.85
CA VAL A 166 6.31 -9.83 17.48
C VAL A 166 5.59 -11.02 18.08
N GLY A 167 5.05 -10.84 19.30
CA GLY A 167 4.27 -11.85 20.01
C GLY A 167 5.12 -12.75 20.91
N SER A 168 4.50 -13.29 21.95
CA SER A 168 5.15 -14.16 22.95
C SER A 168 4.95 -15.64 22.67
N GLU A 169 3.75 -16.04 22.23
CA GLU A 169 3.40 -17.43 21.95
C GLU A 169 4.02 -17.94 20.64
N ARG A 170 3.91 -17.13 19.59
CA ARG A 170 4.55 -17.37 18.30
C ARG A 170 5.33 -16.13 17.86
N PRO A 171 6.55 -15.92 18.40
CA PRO A 171 7.40 -14.80 17.99
C PRO A 171 7.59 -14.83 16.47
N SER A 172 7.07 -13.81 15.77
CA SER A 172 6.98 -13.79 14.32
C SER A 172 7.49 -12.48 13.72
N ARG A 173 8.11 -12.54 12.54
CA ARG A 173 8.41 -11.33 11.76
C ARG A 173 7.27 -11.08 10.78
N ILE A 174 6.64 -9.92 10.90
CA ILE A 174 5.54 -9.54 9.99
C ILE A 174 6.16 -8.87 8.78
N ILE A 175 5.92 -9.37 7.57
CA ILE A 175 6.55 -8.86 6.34
C ILE A 175 5.45 -8.38 5.40
N LYS A 176 5.49 -7.11 5.00
CA LYS A 176 4.62 -6.59 3.95
C LYS A 176 5.21 -6.89 2.58
N THR A 177 4.37 -7.29 1.64
CA THR A 177 4.72 -7.28 0.22
C THR A 177 3.50 -7.05 -0.67
N HIS A 178 3.76 -6.50 -1.86
CA HIS A 178 2.81 -6.40 -2.96
C HIS A 178 3.16 -7.37 -4.09
N MET A 179 4.16 -8.23 -3.94
CA MET A 179 4.58 -9.12 -5.02
C MET A 179 3.49 -10.13 -5.43
N PRO A 180 3.30 -10.35 -6.75
CA PRO A 180 2.44 -11.42 -7.23
C PRO A 180 3.03 -12.78 -6.84
N ALA A 181 2.20 -13.82 -6.78
CA ALA A 181 2.60 -15.17 -6.35
C ALA A 181 3.74 -15.77 -7.21
N SER A 182 3.92 -15.30 -8.44
CA SER A 182 5.00 -15.70 -9.35
C SER A 182 6.37 -15.11 -8.98
N LEU A 183 6.41 -14.05 -8.18
CA LEU A 183 7.63 -13.34 -7.79
C LEU A 183 7.88 -13.34 -6.29
N CYS A 184 6.83 -13.46 -5.47
CA CYS A 184 6.95 -13.50 -4.01
C CYS A 184 7.76 -14.71 -3.57
N PRO A 185 8.75 -14.55 -2.66
CA PRO A 185 9.51 -15.67 -2.12
C PRO A 185 8.59 -16.62 -1.35
N TYR A 186 8.78 -17.92 -1.55
CA TYR A 186 7.91 -18.96 -0.98
C TYR A 186 8.71 -20.02 -0.22
N ASP A 187 8.28 -20.31 1.01
CA ASP A 187 8.70 -21.46 1.81
C ASP A 187 7.46 -22.04 2.51
N GLU A 188 7.30 -23.36 2.53
CA GLU A 188 6.16 -24.03 3.15
C GLU A 188 6.07 -23.83 4.67
N ARG A 189 7.19 -23.48 5.32
CA ARG A 189 7.28 -23.28 6.78
C ARG A 189 6.83 -21.88 7.19
N ALA A 190 6.94 -20.88 6.32
CA ALA A 190 6.43 -19.54 6.55
C ALA A 190 4.89 -19.49 6.44
N ARG A 191 4.28 -18.35 6.76
CA ARG A 191 2.83 -18.12 6.58
C ARG A 191 2.58 -16.93 5.67
N TYR A 192 1.54 -17.02 4.85
CA TYR A 192 1.15 -15.95 3.92
C TYR A 192 -0.32 -15.63 4.12
N VAL A 193 -0.64 -14.40 4.51
CA VAL A 193 -2.01 -13.87 4.57
C VAL A 193 -2.21 -12.98 3.35
N TYR A 194 -2.99 -13.45 2.38
CA TYR A 194 -3.34 -12.70 1.19
C TYR A 194 -4.70 -12.01 1.35
N VAL A 195 -4.77 -10.70 1.06
CA VAL A 195 -6.04 -9.98 1.05
C VAL A 195 -6.42 -9.55 -0.37
N ALA A 196 -7.55 -10.06 -0.86
CA ALA A 196 -8.21 -9.58 -2.06
C ALA A 196 -9.26 -8.52 -1.72
N ARG A 197 -9.53 -7.62 -2.66
CA ARG A 197 -10.57 -6.59 -2.55
C ARG A 197 -11.28 -6.46 -3.88
N HIS A 198 -12.54 -6.05 -3.84
CA HIS A 198 -13.33 -5.72 -5.03
C HIS A 198 -12.49 -4.89 -6.04
N PRO A 199 -12.40 -5.32 -7.30
CA PRO A 199 -11.45 -4.77 -8.28
C PRO A 199 -11.69 -3.28 -8.55
N VAL A 200 -12.94 -2.86 -8.75
CA VAL A 200 -13.24 -1.43 -9.00
C VAL A 200 -13.02 -0.55 -7.75
N SER A 201 -13.28 -1.07 -6.54
CA SER A 201 -12.92 -0.38 -5.29
C SER A 201 -11.41 -0.25 -5.12
N CYS A 202 -10.63 -1.27 -5.53
CA CYS A 202 -9.18 -1.20 -5.62
C CYS A 202 -8.74 -0.11 -6.63
N PHE A 203 -9.31 -0.09 -7.83
CA PHE A 203 -9.04 0.95 -8.84
C PHE A 203 -9.29 2.37 -8.31
N ALA A 204 -10.45 2.62 -7.69
CA ALA A 204 -10.78 3.91 -7.08
C ALA A 204 -9.74 4.31 -6.03
N SER A 205 -9.31 3.37 -5.18
CA SER A 205 -8.32 3.64 -4.14
C SER A 205 -6.89 3.84 -4.70
N CYS A 206 -6.58 3.26 -5.86
CA CYS A 206 -5.33 3.53 -6.57
C CYS A 206 -5.27 4.97 -7.09
N ILE A 207 -6.38 5.50 -7.62
CA ILE A 207 -6.47 6.89 -8.08
C ILE A 207 -6.16 7.85 -6.92
N ASP A 208 -6.87 7.72 -5.79
CA ASP A 208 -6.62 8.57 -4.60
C ASP A 208 -5.17 8.48 -4.13
N PHE A 209 -4.63 7.26 -4.09
CA PHE A 209 -3.28 7.03 -3.62
C PHE A 209 -2.25 7.70 -4.52
N VAL A 210 -2.36 7.52 -5.84
CA VAL A 210 -1.43 8.14 -6.77
C VAL A 210 -1.57 9.66 -6.75
N ASP A 211 -2.79 10.20 -6.76
CA ASP A 211 -3.02 11.66 -6.71
C ASP A 211 -2.38 12.30 -5.47
N THR A 212 -2.57 11.65 -4.32
CA THR A 212 -1.94 12.04 -3.06
C THR A 212 -0.41 12.04 -3.17
N ASN A 213 0.19 11.00 -3.76
CA ASN A 213 1.65 10.86 -3.90
C ASN A 213 2.28 11.78 -4.95
N VAL A 214 1.51 12.35 -5.88
CA VAL A 214 2.08 13.20 -6.94
C VAL A 214 1.60 14.65 -6.88
N GLY A 215 0.85 15.05 -5.85
CA GLY A 215 0.56 16.45 -5.53
C GLY A 215 -0.08 17.23 -6.68
N GLY A 216 -1.06 16.64 -7.36
CA GLY A 216 -1.76 17.25 -8.51
C GLY A 216 -1.14 16.97 -9.88
N MET A 217 -0.03 16.22 -9.94
CA MET A 217 0.52 15.65 -11.19
C MET A 217 -0.18 14.34 -11.59
N ALA A 218 -1.35 14.04 -11.01
CA ALA A 218 -2.08 12.81 -11.29
C ALA A 218 -2.46 12.72 -12.78
N PRO A 219 -2.32 11.54 -13.39
CA PRO A 219 -2.84 11.28 -14.73
C PRO A 219 -4.36 11.41 -14.78
N ASP A 220 -4.91 11.45 -15.99
CA ASP A 220 -6.35 11.38 -16.18
C ASP A 220 -6.88 9.94 -16.05
N ILE A 221 -8.21 9.81 -15.98
CA ILE A 221 -8.87 8.50 -15.83
C ILE A 221 -8.51 7.51 -16.94
N PRO A 222 -8.47 7.89 -18.24
CA PRO A 222 -8.01 6.98 -19.30
C PRO A 222 -6.59 6.44 -19.08
N ALA A 223 -5.65 7.27 -18.62
CA ALA A 223 -4.30 6.81 -18.30
C ALA A 223 -4.29 5.84 -17.10
N PHE A 224 -5.10 6.09 -16.07
CA PHE A 224 -5.30 5.15 -14.97
C PHE A 224 -5.92 3.83 -15.40
N GLU A 225 -6.96 3.86 -16.24
CA GLU A 225 -7.63 2.66 -16.77
C GLU A 225 -6.62 1.81 -17.57
N LYS A 226 -5.86 2.44 -18.46
CA LYS A 226 -4.80 1.77 -19.21
C LYS A 226 -3.74 1.16 -18.28
N TRP A 227 -3.26 1.92 -17.29
CA TRP A 227 -2.29 1.42 -16.33
C TRP A 227 -2.80 0.22 -15.54
N TYR A 228 -4.03 0.27 -15.04
CA TYR A 228 -4.63 -0.76 -14.20
C TYR A 228 -4.93 -2.07 -14.96
N THR A 229 -5.23 -1.97 -16.26
CA THR A 229 -5.67 -3.10 -17.10
C THR A 229 -4.54 -3.72 -17.94
N THR A 230 -3.30 -3.22 -17.83
CA THR A 230 -2.17 -3.69 -18.63
C THR A 230 -1.11 -4.35 -17.75
N SER A 231 -0.83 -5.65 -17.98
CA SER A 231 0.04 -6.48 -17.13
C SER A 231 1.46 -5.94 -16.93
N ASP A 232 2.08 -5.31 -17.94
CA ASP A 232 3.43 -4.74 -17.83
C ASP A 232 3.45 -3.27 -17.39
N LEU A 233 2.29 -2.67 -17.10
CA LEU A 233 2.18 -1.30 -16.58
C LEU A 233 1.74 -1.24 -15.13
N MET A 234 0.73 -2.01 -14.73
CA MET A 234 0.23 -1.98 -13.36
C MET A 234 1.36 -2.38 -12.40
N TRP A 235 1.54 -1.58 -11.35
CA TRP A 235 2.54 -1.89 -10.35
C TRP A 235 2.18 -3.20 -9.64
N TRP A 236 3.17 -4.08 -9.54
CA TRP A 236 3.08 -5.44 -9.02
C TRP A 236 2.18 -6.40 -9.82
N GLY A 237 1.92 -6.08 -11.09
CA GLY A 237 1.04 -6.85 -11.97
C GLY A 237 -0.42 -6.41 -11.88
N THR A 238 -1.26 -6.88 -12.81
CA THR A 238 -2.68 -6.54 -12.81
C THR A 238 -3.39 -7.12 -11.60
N TRP A 239 -4.52 -6.53 -11.20
CA TRP A 239 -5.35 -7.09 -10.14
C TRP A 239 -5.74 -8.54 -10.43
N THR A 240 -6.06 -8.86 -11.68
CA THR A 240 -6.51 -10.19 -12.12
C THR A 240 -5.39 -11.22 -12.01
N ASP A 241 -4.20 -10.94 -12.53
CA ASP A 241 -3.05 -11.85 -12.42
C ASP A 241 -2.63 -12.05 -10.97
N HIS A 242 -2.70 -10.99 -10.16
CA HIS A 242 -2.39 -11.04 -8.74
C HIS A 242 -3.37 -11.94 -7.97
N VAL A 243 -4.68 -11.76 -8.17
CA VAL A 243 -5.73 -12.57 -7.52
C VAL A 243 -5.68 -14.02 -8.00
N LYS A 244 -5.57 -14.27 -9.31
CA LYS A 244 -5.46 -15.64 -9.87
C LYS A 244 -4.29 -16.41 -9.26
N GLY A 245 -3.10 -15.80 -9.23
CA GLY A 245 -1.90 -16.44 -8.71
C GLY A 245 -2.01 -16.80 -7.22
N TRP A 246 -2.48 -15.86 -6.40
CA TRP A 246 -2.63 -16.09 -4.96
C TRP A 246 -3.82 -16.98 -4.61
N TRP A 247 -4.90 -16.95 -5.40
CA TRP A 247 -6.03 -17.87 -5.25
C TRP A 247 -5.59 -19.30 -5.53
N SER A 248 -4.95 -19.54 -6.68
CA SER A 248 -4.42 -20.86 -7.03
C SER A 248 -3.46 -21.37 -5.94
N ARG A 249 -2.58 -20.51 -5.43
CA ARG A 249 -1.67 -20.87 -4.33
C ARG A 249 -2.43 -21.25 -3.06
N ALA A 250 -3.44 -20.49 -2.66
CA ALA A 250 -4.25 -20.78 -1.48
C ALA A 250 -5.00 -22.12 -1.58
N GLN A 251 -5.40 -22.53 -2.79
CA GLN A 251 -6.00 -23.85 -3.00
C GLN A 251 -4.98 -24.99 -2.89
N SER A 252 -3.73 -24.76 -3.31
CA SER A 252 -2.68 -25.79 -3.32
C SER A 252 -1.82 -25.86 -2.06
N SER A 253 -1.88 -24.86 -1.19
CA SER A 253 -0.90 -24.68 -0.12
C SER A 253 -1.57 -24.27 1.20
N PRO A 254 -1.49 -25.09 2.26
CA PRO A 254 -2.17 -24.83 3.53
C PRO A 254 -1.56 -23.65 4.31
N ASN A 255 -0.36 -23.22 3.95
CA ASN A 255 0.33 -22.09 4.57
C ASN A 255 -0.01 -20.73 3.90
N VAL A 256 -1.07 -20.68 3.10
CA VAL A 256 -1.60 -19.46 2.50
C VAL A 256 -3.07 -19.27 2.87
N LEU A 257 -3.35 -18.23 3.65
CA LEU A 257 -4.70 -17.82 4.02
C LEU A 257 -5.19 -16.75 3.05
N PHE A 258 -6.27 -17.06 2.33
CA PHE A 258 -6.97 -16.10 1.48
C PHE A 258 -8.09 -15.40 2.27
N VAL A 259 -8.07 -14.06 2.27
CA VAL A 259 -9.02 -13.19 2.97
C VAL A 259 -9.62 -12.19 1.98
N TYR A 260 -10.91 -11.89 2.14
CA TYR A 260 -11.58 -10.84 1.41
C TYR A 260 -11.68 -9.58 2.28
N PHE A 261 -11.31 -8.43 1.72
CA PHE A 261 -11.43 -7.12 2.38
C PHE A 261 -12.87 -6.86 2.83
N GLU A 262 -13.84 -7.27 2.02
CA GLU A 262 -15.26 -7.14 2.28
C GLU A 262 -15.70 -7.96 3.50
N ASP A 263 -15.08 -9.12 3.77
CA ASP A 263 -15.34 -9.91 4.97
C ASP A 263 -14.84 -9.21 6.22
N MET A 264 -13.64 -8.59 6.16
CA MET A 264 -13.12 -7.77 7.27
C MET A 264 -14.06 -6.62 7.61
N LYS A 265 -14.71 -6.03 6.59
CA LYS A 265 -15.71 -4.97 6.77
C LYS A 265 -17.02 -5.48 7.36
N ARG A 266 -17.44 -6.69 6.99
CA ARG A 266 -18.70 -7.30 7.40
C ARG A 266 -18.63 -7.84 8.83
N ASP A 267 -17.57 -8.58 9.15
CA ASP A 267 -17.34 -9.16 10.46
C ASP A 267 -15.84 -9.31 10.72
N LEU A 268 -15.25 -8.27 11.31
CA LEU A 268 -13.82 -8.28 11.66
C LEU A 268 -13.49 -9.35 12.70
N GLY A 269 -14.40 -9.66 13.63
CA GLY A 269 -14.17 -10.64 14.69
C GLY A 269 -13.98 -12.05 14.11
N ALA A 270 -14.85 -12.45 13.18
CA ALA A 270 -14.73 -13.73 12.49
C ALA A 270 -13.41 -13.83 11.70
N VAL A 271 -12.99 -12.75 11.03
CA VAL A 271 -11.70 -12.74 10.32
C VAL A 271 -10.52 -12.82 11.28
N VAL A 272 -10.58 -12.13 12.43
CA VAL A 272 -9.54 -12.19 13.47
C VAL A 272 -9.37 -13.62 13.99
N VAL A 273 -10.47 -14.32 14.29
CA VAL A 273 -10.43 -15.73 14.70
C VAL A 273 -9.77 -16.60 13.63
N LYS A 274 -10.19 -16.44 12.36
CA LYS A 274 -9.60 -17.16 11.22
C LYS A 274 -8.09 -16.90 11.07
N VAL A 275 -7.65 -15.67 11.28
CA VAL A 275 -6.23 -15.30 11.24
C VAL A 275 -5.48 -15.92 12.43
N ALA A 276 -6.02 -15.88 13.64
CA ALA A 276 -5.41 -16.50 14.82
C ALA A 276 -5.20 -18.02 14.62
N ASP A 277 -6.23 -18.71 14.16
CA ASP A 277 -6.17 -20.15 13.87
C ASP A 277 -5.12 -20.46 12.80
N PHE A 278 -5.09 -19.69 11.71
CA PHE A 278 -4.10 -19.86 10.64
C PHE A 278 -2.66 -19.60 11.09
N LEU A 279 -2.48 -18.62 11.98
CA LEU A 279 -1.19 -18.35 12.59
C LEU A 279 -0.81 -19.42 13.63
N GLY A 280 -1.71 -20.31 14.02
CA GLY A 280 -1.42 -21.37 14.98
C GLY A 280 -1.13 -20.83 16.39
N VAL A 281 -1.76 -19.71 16.76
CA VAL A 281 -1.78 -19.23 18.15
C VAL A 281 -3.01 -19.79 18.87
N ALA A 282 -2.94 -19.89 20.19
CA ALA A 282 -4.05 -20.36 21.00
C ALA A 282 -5.26 -19.42 20.84
N PRO A 283 -6.50 -19.97 20.86
CA PRO A 283 -7.70 -19.17 20.74
C PRO A 283 -7.68 -17.94 21.64
N LEU A 284 -8.10 -16.80 21.10
CA LEU A 284 -8.25 -15.58 21.86
C LEU A 284 -9.46 -15.73 22.80
N SER A 285 -9.31 -15.31 24.05
CA SER A 285 -10.46 -15.11 24.93
C SER A 285 -11.36 -13.99 24.40
N ASP A 286 -12.61 -13.94 24.85
CA ASP A 286 -13.57 -12.90 24.43
C ASP A 286 -13.02 -11.48 24.66
N ALA A 287 -12.29 -11.27 25.76
CA ALA A 287 -11.67 -9.99 26.07
C ALA A 287 -10.51 -9.65 25.13
N GLU A 288 -9.65 -10.61 24.80
CA GLU A 288 -8.56 -10.42 23.83
C GLU A 288 -9.11 -10.17 22.43
N LEU A 289 -10.11 -10.94 21.99
CA LEU A 289 -10.77 -10.76 20.70
C LEU A 289 -11.41 -9.37 20.60
N ALA A 290 -12.14 -8.94 21.64
CA ALA A 290 -12.72 -7.61 21.69
C ALA A 290 -11.66 -6.50 21.62
N ALA A 291 -10.53 -6.68 22.30
CA ALA A 291 -9.41 -5.73 22.25
C ALA A 291 -8.78 -5.65 20.85
N VAL A 292 -8.54 -6.80 20.20
CA VAL A 292 -8.03 -6.86 18.81
C VAL A 292 -9.00 -6.15 17.86
N VAL A 293 -10.29 -6.47 17.93
CA VAL A 293 -11.33 -5.87 17.07
C VAL A 293 -11.43 -4.35 17.29
N HIS A 294 -11.34 -3.88 18.53
CA HIS A 294 -11.36 -2.46 18.85
C HIS A 294 -10.16 -1.72 18.23
N LYS A 295 -8.93 -2.20 18.47
CA LYS A 295 -7.70 -1.60 17.94
C LYS A 295 -7.60 -1.69 16.41
N CYS A 296 -8.15 -2.75 15.83
CA CYS A 296 -8.23 -2.91 14.38
C CYS A 296 -9.47 -2.23 13.76
N SER A 297 -10.25 -1.47 14.51
CA SER A 297 -11.40 -0.75 13.96
C SER A 297 -10.94 0.45 13.12
N PHE A 298 -11.75 0.82 12.12
CA PHE A 298 -11.44 2.00 11.29
C PHE A 298 -11.32 3.28 12.12
N ALA A 299 -12.19 3.46 13.13
CA ALA A 299 -12.17 4.63 13.99
C ALA A 299 -10.86 4.75 14.78
N TYR A 300 -10.42 3.66 15.43
CA TYR A 300 -9.17 3.62 16.16
C TYR A 300 -7.96 3.90 15.25
N MET A 301 -7.89 3.21 14.10
CA MET A 301 -6.77 3.39 13.18
C MET A 301 -6.73 4.80 12.57
N GLN A 302 -7.89 5.41 12.31
CA GLN A 302 -7.99 6.78 11.80
C GLN A 302 -7.54 7.81 12.85
N GLU A 303 -7.99 7.65 14.11
CA GLU A 303 -7.57 8.49 15.23
C GLU A 303 -6.05 8.42 15.45
N HIS A 304 -5.47 7.23 15.31
CA HIS A 304 -4.05 6.97 15.51
C HIS A 304 -3.25 6.83 14.22
N GLN A 305 -3.65 7.52 13.14
CA GLN A 305 -3.09 7.36 11.79
C GLN A 305 -1.57 7.51 11.69
N ASP A 306 -0.95 8.30 12.59
CA ASP A 306 0.50 8.46 12.66
C ASP A 306 1.24 7.14 12.92
N MET A 307 0.61 6.13 13.51
CA MET A 307 1.23 4.82 13.72
C MET A 307 1.24 3.96 12.46
N PHE A 308 0.41 4.30 11.46
CA PHE A 308 0.13 3.43 10.32
C PHE A 308 0.74 3.95 9.00
N GLU A 309 1.65 4.92 9.07
CA GLU A 309 2.29 5.49 7.88
C GLU A 309 3.15 4.45 7.15
N MET A 310 2.77 4.15 5.91
CA MET A 310 3.39 3.08 5.11
C MET A 310 4.41 3.57 4.08
N HIS A 311 4.64 4.88 4.06
CA HIS A 311 5.77 5.53 3.41
C HIS A 311 6.11 6.76 4.26
N PRO A 312 7.37 7.22 4.25
CA PRO A 312 7.71 8.46 4.94
C PRO A 312 7.03 9.66 4.25
N PRO A 313 6.70 10.73 4.99
CA PRO A 313 6.05 11.90 4.43
C PRO A 313 7.02 12.65 3.52
N HIS A 314 6.51 13.17 2.40
CA HIS A 314 7.30 13.95 1.46
C HIS A 314 6.65 15.29 1.08
N VAL A 315 7.41 16.18 0.43
CA VAL A 315 7.01 17.57 0.13
C VAL A 315 5.71 17.70 -0.68
N LEU A 316 5.29 16.68 -1.43
CA LEU A 316 4.05 16.71 -2.20
C LEU A 316 2.82 16.27 -1.38
N GLN A 317 3.05 15.70 -0.20
CA GLN A 317 2.05 15.02 0.63
C GLN A 317 1.81 15.66 1.98
N THR A 318 2.29 16.87 2.22
CA THR A 318 2.30 17.44 3.57
C THR A 318 0.92 17.69 4.19
N ASN A 319 -0.16 17.54 3.41
CA ASN A 319 -1.55 17.62 3.86
C ASN A 319 -2.34 16.33 3.58
N ALA A 320 -1.65 15.23 3.23
CA ALA A 320 -2.30 13.97 2.93
C ALA A 320 -2.83 13.31 4.20
N GLU A 321 -4.05 12.79 4.14
CA GLU A 321 -4.58 11.89 5.16
C GLU A 321 -4.43 10.45 4.67
N LEU A 322 -3.97 9.56 5.55
CA LEU A 322 -3.75 8.16 5.19
C LEU A 322 -5.09 7.43 4.94
N PHE A 323 -6.10 7.75 5.75
CA PHE A 323 -7.42 7.11 5.72
C PHE A 323 -8.44 7.99 4.99
N VAL A 324 -8.38 7.99 3.65
CA VAL A 324 -9.29 8.78 2.80
C VAL A 324 -10.75 8.33 2.92
N SER A 325 -11.00 7.02 2.97
CA SER A 325 -12.30 6.47 3.36
C SER A 325 -12.23 4.97 3.63
N GLY A 326 -12.96 4.52 4.65
CA GLY A 326 -13.09 3.11 5.04
C GLY A 326 -14.27 2.37 4.40
N ALA A 327 -14.90 2.94 3.36
CA ALA A 327 -16.07 2.34 2.72
C ALA A 327 -15.71 1.09 1.91
N ALA A 328 -16.60 0.09 1.90
CA ALA A 328 -16.43 -1.12 1.09
C ALA A 328 -16.81 -0.87 -0.38
N ASP A 329 -17.79 0.01 -0.63
CA ASP A 329 -18.42 0.27 -1.92
C ASP A 329 -17.80 1.46 -2.68
N ARG A 330 -16.47 1.62 -2.57
CA ARG A 330 -15.71 2.68 -3.25
C ARG A 330 -15.85 2.64 -4.77
N TYR A 331 -16.24 1.49 -5.35
CA TYR A 331 -16.58 1.37 -6.76
C TYR A 331 -17.66 2.37 -7.22
N LYS A 332 -18.50 2.88 -6.33
CA LYS A 332 -19.50 3.92 -6.63
C LYS A 332 -18.89 5.30 -6.91
N ASN A 333 -17.63 5.53 -6.51
CA ASN A 333 -16.93 6.78 -6.76
C ASN A 333 -16.34 6.85 -8.18
N VAL A 334 -16.36 5.74 -8.92
CA VAL A 334 -15.86 5.66 -10.29
C VAL A 334 -17.02 5.98 -11.25
N PRO A 335 -16.81 6.82 -12.29
CA PRO A 335 -17.81 7.07 -13.32
C PRO A 335 -18.37 5.76 -13.88
N ALA A 336 -19.69 5.71 -14.13
CA ALA A 336 -20.38 4.46 -14.43
C ALA A 336 -19.85 3.76 -15.69
N ASP A 337 -19.45 4.53 -16.71
CA ASP A 337 -18.87 4.01 -17.95
C ASP A 337 -17.48 3.39 -17.70
N VAL A 338 -16.62 4.05 -16.92
CA VAL A 338 -15.29 3.56 -16.53
C VAL A 338 -15.43 2.30 -15.68
N ARG A 339 -16.33 2.31 -14.69
CA ARG A 339 -16.65 1.15 -13.86
C ARG A 339 -17.06 -0.04 -14.72
N GLY A 340 -17.92 0.18 -15.72
CA GLY A 340 -18.36 -0.86 -16.65
C GLY A 340 -17.21 -1.46 -17.46
N ARG A 341 -16.31 -0.62 -17.99
CA ARG A 341 -15.14 -1.09 -18.75
C ARG A 341 -14.15 -1.89 -17.89
N VAL A 342 -13.84 -1.40 -16.69
CA VAL A 342 -12.96 -2.11 -15.74
C VAL A 342 -13.59 -3.43 -15.32
N ALA A 343 -14.89 -3.45 -14.99
CA ALA A 343 -15.59 -4.69 -14.63
C ALA A 343 -15.59 -5.70 -15.77
N ALA A 344 -15.92 -5.28 -16.99
CA ALA A 344 -15.92 -6.16 -18.18
C ALA A 344 -14.52 -6.75 -18.45
N TRP A 345 -13.47 -5.94 -18.31
CA TRP A 345 -12.09 -6.43 -18.40
C TRP A 345 -11.79 -7.48 -17.32
N VAL A 346 -12.17 -7.23 -16.04
CA VAL A 346 -11.97 -8.22 -14.97
C VAL A 346 -12.68 -9.53 -15.28
N VAL A 347 -13.96 -9.48 -15.66
CA VAL A 347 -14.74 -10.69 -15.97
C VAL A 347 -14.00 -11.53 -17.01
N LYS A 348 -13.61 -10.91 -18.13
CA LYS A 348 -12.86 -11.56 -19.20
C LYS A 348 -11.55 -12.18 -18.71
N GLU A 349 -10.74 -11.43 -17.96
CA GLU A 349 -9.42 -11.89 -17.50
C GLU A 349 -9.46 -12.93 -16.37
N MET A 350 -10.61 -13.05 -15.70
CA MET A 350 -10.87 -14.02 -14.62
C MET A 350 -11.59 -15.28 -15.13
N GLU A 351 -11.99 -15.36 -16.39
CA GLU A 351 -12.56 -16.56 -16.99
C GLU A 351 -11.64 -17.78 -16.78
N GLY A 352 -12.22 -18.89 -16.35
CA GLY A 352 -11.48 -20.14 -16.11
C GLY A 352 -10.51 -20.12 -14.92
N SER A 353 -10.46 -19.03 -14.13
CA SER A 353 -9.54 -18.93 -12.98
C SER A 353 -9.90 -19.82 -11.79
N GLY A 354 -11.14 -20.30 -11.72
CA GLY A 354 -11.70 -20.99 -10.55
C GLY A 354 -11.88 -20.10 -9.32
N PHE A 355 -11.63 -18.78 -9.42
CA PHE A 355 -11.96 -17.82 -8.37
C PHE A 355 -13.47 -17.52 -8.41
N PRO A 356 -14.18 -17.55 -7.26
CA PRO A 356 -15.64 -17.44 -7.22
C PRO A 356 -16.12 -15.99 -7.38
N MET A 357 -15.83 -15.36 -8.54
CA MET A 357 -16.18 -13.96 -8.83
C MET A 357 -17.66 -13.66 -8.60
N GLY A 358 -18.57 -14.57 -9.00
CA GLY A 358 -20.02 -14.36 -8.88
C GLY A 358 -20.53 -14.39 -7.44
N GLU A 359 -19.89 -15.16 -6.56
CA GLU A 359 -20.27 -15.22 -5.15
C GLU A 359 -19.71 -14.02 -4.38
N VAL A 360 -18.46 -13.65 -4.66
CA VAL A 360 -17.73 -12.64 -3.89
C VAL A 360 -18.00 -11.22 -4.42
N TYR A 361 -18.10 -11.04 -5.74
CA TYR A 361 -18.26 -9.75 -6.42
C TYR A 361 -19.41 -9.81 -7.46
N PRO A 362 -20.65 -10.10 -7.04
CA PRO A 362 -21.77 -10.30 -7.96
C PRO A 362 -22.05 -9.09 -8.86
N ASP A 363 -21.80 -7.87 -8.38
CA ASP A 363 -22.00 -6.64 -9.15
C ASP A 363 -20.98 -6.46 -10.29
N VAL A 364 -19.80 -7.08 -10.20
CA VAL A 364 -18.78 -7.08 -11.27
C VAL A 364 -19.21 -7.96 -12.44
N MET A 365 -19.89 -9.07 -12.15
CA MET A 365 -20.37 -10.01 -13.17
C MET A 365 -21.56 -9.47 -13.99
N GLY A 366 -22.18 -8.38 -13.54
CA GLY A 366 -23.37 -7.81 -14.15
C GLY A 366 -24.64 -8.65 -13.92
N PRO A 367 -25.78 -8.26 -14.51
CA PRO A 367 -27.08 -8.90 -14.27
C PRO A 367 -27.19 -10.38 -14.69
N GLN A 368 -26.16 -10.97 -15.31
CA GLN A 368 -26.20 -12.32 -15.86
C GLN A 368 -25.79 -13.43 -14.89
N ALA A 369 -25.30 -13.11 -13.68
CA ALA A 369 -24.77 -14.12 -12.75
C ALA A 369 -25.71 -14.53 -11.61
N SER A 370 -26.90 -13.93 -11.48
CA SER A 370 -27.87 -14.28 -10.43
C SER A 370 -28.78 -15.46 -10.79
N GLY A 371 -28.33 -16.39 -11.63
CA GLY A 371 -29.15 -17.52 -12.05
C GLY A 371 -28.35 -18.62 -12.72
N VAL A 372 -27.72 -19.48 -11.91
CA VAL A 372 -27.54 -20.91 -12.19
C VAL A 372 -27.75 -21.66 -10.88
#